data_AF-A0A955E519-F1
#
_entry.id   AF-A0A955E519-F1
#
_cell.length_a   1.000
_cell.length_b   1.000
_cell.length_c   1.000
_cell.angle_alpha   90.00
_cell.angle_beta   90.00
_cell.angle_gamma   90.00
#
_symmetry.space_group_name_H-M   'P 1'
#
loop_
_entity.id
_entity.type
_entity.pdbx_description
1 polymer ?
#
loop_
_entity_poly.entity_id
_entity_poly.type
_entity_poly.pdbx_seq_one_letter_code
_entity_poly.pdbx_strand_id
1 'polypeptide(L)'
;MKSGLSVGRLARVGGWCVFFGGSSAMLVASFAGGTPVPTTVADYFLDGTQPNTLNHPIVDATNCATCHGLYDEEHEPWSNWAATMMGQAARDPLFHACLTVANQDAAFSGDLCIRCHVPGGWLEGRSTPTDGSLLTGADFQGVSCNFCHRMVDPDYKPGVSPAPDQGILAALSAIPVNPHTGNFVMDPDDVRRGPFDLGPKFFYHDYLQSPFHQDSAMCATCHDVSNPVYSRQPDGSYALNNIGQPHPTQDKHDMFPVERTYSEWLMS
;
A
#
# COMPACT_ATOMS: atom_id res chain seq x y z
N MET A 1 59.28 49.68 -37.21
CA MET A 1 58.98 48.23 -37.36
C MET A 1 57.70 47.92 -36.59
N LYS A 2 56.72 47.28 -37.25
CA LYS A 2 55.54 46.55 -36.70
C LYS A 2 54.49 47.41 -35.96
N SER A 3 53.42 47.86 -36.65
CA SER A 3 52.11 47.18 -36.86
C SER A 3 51.22 47.21 -35.60
N GLY A 4 50.20 48.08 -35.52
CA GLY A 4 48.80 47.80 -35.93
C GLY A 4 47.98 47.50 -34.65
N LEU A 5 46.72 47.90 -34.41
CA LEU A 5 45.60 48.30 -35.26
C LEU A 5 44.67 49.25 -34.46
N SER A 6 43.78 49.94 -35.18
CA SER A 6 43.04 51.12 -34.73
C SER A 6 41.77 50.83 -33.92
N VAL A 7 41.42 51.83 -33.11
CA VAL A 7 40.12 52.06 -32.47
C VAL A 7 39.12 52.51 -33.54
N GLY A 8 37.88 52.05 -33.44
CA GLY A 8 36.73 52.57 -34.18
C GLY A 8 35.44 52.41 -33.39
N ARG A 9 35.08 53.43 -32.59
CA ARG A 9 33.71 53.62 -32.11
C ARG A 9 32.86 54.13 -33.27
N LEU A 10 31.73 53.49 -33.55
CA LEU A 10 30.67 54.07 -34.38
C LEU A 10 29.32 53.95 -33.69
N ALA A 11 28.55 55.01 -33.92
CA ALA A 11 27.44 55.49 -33.13
C ALA A 11 26.17 54.63 -33.25
N ARG A 12 25.35 54.70 -32.19
CA ARG A 12 23.97 54.19 -32.17
C ARG A 12 23.12 54.97 -33.18
N VAL A 13 22.48 54.24 -34.09
CA VAL A 13 21.28 54.71 -34.80
C VAL A 13 20.23 53.62 -34.61
N GLY A 14 19.10 54.01 -34.03
CA GLY A 14 17.97 53.12 -33.77
C GLY A 14 17.34 52.66 -35.08
N GLY A 15 17.31 51.34 -35.28
CA GLY A 15 16.53 50.66 -36.31
C GLY A 15 15.60 49.67 -35.62
N TRP A 16 14.30 49.81 -35.87
CA TRP A 16 13.28 48.87 -35.41
C TRP A 16 13.47 47.55 -36.17
N CYS A 17 14.01 46.52 -35.51
CA CYS A 17 13.92 45.15 -36.01
C CYS A 17 12.53 44.60 -35.70
N VAL A 18 11.70 44.49 -36.74
CA VAL A 18 10.49 43.68 -36.71
C VAL A 18 10.94 42.22 -36.63
N PHE A 19 10.89 41.64 -35.42
CA PHE A 19 10.98 40.20 -35.26
C PHE A 19 9.65 39.60 -35.72
N PHE A 20 9.67 38.86 -36.83
CA PHE A 20 8.62 37.87 -37.10
C PHE A 20 8.74 36.78 -36.02
N GLY A 21 7.99 36.97 -34.93
CA GLY A 21 7.79 35.94 -33.91
C GLY A 21 6.97 34.80 -34.52
N GLY A 22 7.66 33.81 -35.10
CA GLY A 22 7.07 32.52 -35.37
C GLY A 22 6.75 31.85 -34.04
N SER A 23 5.55 32.08 -33.51
CA SER A 23 4.98 31.28 -32.43
C SER A 23 4.90 29.83 -32.93
N SER A 24 5.93 29.05 -32.65
CA SER A 24 5.82 27.60 -32.65
C SER A 24 4.90 27.27 -31.47
N ALA A 25 3.60 27.29 -31.71
CA ALA A 25 2.64 26.70 -30.81
C ALA A 25 3.01 25.21 -30.73
N MET A 26 3.72 24.84 -29.66
CA MET A 26 3.72 23.44 -29.22
C MET A 26 2.26 23.14 -28.91
N LEU A 27 1.59 22.51 -29.86
CA LEU A 27 0.40 21.72 -29.57
C LEU A 27 0.85 20.64 -28.59
N VAL A 28 0.72 20.94 -27.30
CA VAL A 28 0.51 19.88 -26.32
C VAL A 28 -0.83 19.29 -26.72
N ALA A 29 -0.77 18.22 -27.52
CA ALA A 29 -1.90 17.34 -27.65
C ALA A 29 -2.15 16.82 -26.23
N SER A 30 -3.12 17.41 -25.53
CA SER A 30 -3.76 16.72 -24.41
C SER A 30 -4.24 15.41 -25.02
N PHE A 31 -3.54 14.32 -24.70
CA PHE A 31 -4.18 13.03 -24.74
C PHE A 31 -5.42 13.21 -23.88
N ALA A 32 -6.59 13.24 -24.52
CA ALA A 32 -7.82 13.01 -23.81
C ALA A 32 -7.64 11.61 -23.22
N GLY A 33 -7.19 11.56 -21.95
CA GLY A 33 -7.28 10.34 -21.16
C GLY A 33 -8.70 9.83 -21.33
N GLY A 34 -8.84 8.52 -21.54
CA GLY A 34 -10.15 7.90 -21.62
C GLY A 34 -11.02 8.37 -20.46
N THR A 35 -12.34 8.37 -20.65
CA THR A 35 -13.25 8.62 -19.53
C THR A 35 -12.89 7.63 -18.41
N PRO A 36 -12.62 8.10 -17.18
CA PRO A 36 -12.27 7.22 -16.07
C PRO A 36 -13.32 6.13 -15.92
N VAL A 37 -12.89 4.91 -15.59
CA VAL A 37 -13.85 3.85 -15.22
C VAL A 37 -14.58 4.35 -13.97
N PRO A 38 -15.92 4.48 -13.99
CA PRO A 38 -16.67 5.14 -12.93
C PRO A 38 -16.89 4.21 -11.73
N THR A 39 -15.85 3.53 -11.29
CA THR A 39 -15.84 2.70 -10.08
C THR A 39 -16.13 3.56 -8.85
N THR A 40 -16.45 2.88 -7.75
CA THR A 40 -16.72 3.43 -6.43
C THR A 40 -15.85 2.67 -5.42
N VAL A 41 -15.80 3.15 -4.17
CA VAL A 41 -15.09 2.41 -3.11
C VAL A 41 -15.62 0.99 -2.90
N ALA A 42 -16.91 0.73 -3.20
CA ALA A 42 -17.51 -0.59 -3.05
C ALA A 42 -16.93 -1.63 -4.02
N ASP A 43 -16.42 -1.20 -5.17
CA ASP A 43 -15.77 -2.08 -6.16
C ASP A 43 -14.43 -2.64 -5.68
N TYR A 44 -13.81 -1.98 -4.70
CA TYR A 44 -12.53 -2.35 -4.10
C TYR A 44 -12.67 -3.01 -2.73
N PHE A 45 -13.91 -3.27 -2.29
CA PHE A 45 -14.16 -3.95 -1.03
C PHE A 45 -13.57 -5.37 -1.07
N LEU A 46 -12.79 -5.69 -0.03
CA LEU A 46 -12.27 -7.02 0.23
C LEU A 46 -12.53 -7.41 1.68
N ASP A 47 -12.75 -8.71 1.90
CA ASP A 47 -12.96 -9.33 3.22
C ASP A 47 -11.78 -9.12 4.19
N GLY A 48 -11.94 -9.60 5.43
CA GLY A 48 -10.98 -9.38 6.52
C GLY A 48 -11.36 -8.18 7.38
N THR A 49 -10.37 -7.66 8.12
CA THR A 49 -10.61 -6.55 9.06
C THR A 49 -10.94 -5.27 8.31
N GLN A 50 -12.01 -4.58 8.72
CA GLN A 50 -12.50 -3.35 8.09
C GLN A 50 -12.07 -2.09 8.87
N PRO A 51 -12.10 -0.90 8.26
CA PRO A 51 -11.74 0.34 8.93
C PRO A 51 -12.61 0.61 10.17
N ASN A 52 -12.01 1.24 11.19
CA ASN A 52 -12.64 1.64 12.44
C ASN A 52 -13.25 0.48 13.26
N THR A 53 -12.71 -0.74 13.10
CA THR A 53 -13.15 -1.93 13.86
C THR A 53 -12.18 -2.38 14.94
N LEU A 54 -10.96 -1.83 15.00
CA LEU A 54 -9.99 -2.14 16.05
C LEU A 54 -10.38 -1.47 17.38
N ASN A 55 -10.20 -2.18 18.49
CA ASN A 55 -10.31 -1.58 19.83
C ASN A 55 -9.11 -0.68 20.12
N HIS A 56 -7.93 -1.10 19.67
CA HIS A 56 -6.68 -0.37 19.81
C HIS A 56 -6.11 -0.03 18.42
N PRO A 57 -5.84 1.26 18.11
CA PRO A 57 -5.34 1.65 16.79
C PRO A 57 -3.96 1.07 16.51
N ILE A 58 -3.56 1.04 15.23
CA ILE A 58 -2.19 0.69 14.86
C ILE A 58 -1.26 1.81 15.33
N VAL A 59 -0.29 1.47 16.18
CA VAL A 59 0.63 2.48 16.72
C VAL A 59 1.83 2.70 15.81
N ASP A 60 2.35 3.93 15.89
CA ASP A 60 3.59 4.34 15.23
C ASP A 60 4.77 3.46 15.70
N ALA A 61 5.63 3.06 14.78
CA ALA A 61 6.75 2.17 15.05
C ALA A 61 7.83 2.80 15.97
N THR A 62 7.82 4.13 16.18
CA THR A 62 8.66 4.79 17.21
C THR A 62 8.32 4.30 18.62
N ASN A 63 7.07 3.88 18.85
CA ASN A 63 6.70 3.22 20.11
C ASN A 63 7.50 1.93 20.32
N CYS A 64 7.75 1.19 19.24
CA CYS A 64 8.57 -0.03 19.27
C CYS A 64 10.07 0.31 19.42
N ALA A 65 10.54 1.36 18.74
CA ALA A 65 11.94 1.80 18.76
C ALA A 65 12.47 2.16 20.16
N THR A 66 11.58 2.46 21.11
CA THR A 66 11.96 2.74 22.51
C THR A 66 12.71 1.56 23.16
N CYS A 67 12.43 0.33 22.75
CA CYS A 67 13.14 -0.87 23.23
C CYS A 67 13.74 -1.71 22.10
N HIS A 68 13.14 -1.65 20.90
CA HIS A 68 13.59 -2.37 19.71
C HIS A 68 14.31 -1.44 18.72
N GLY A 69 15.04 -0.44 19.23
CA GLY A 69 15.71 0.60 18.45
C GLY A 69 17.00 1.10 19.07
N LEU A 70 17.92 1.58 18.23
CA LEU A 70 19.07 2.42 18.62
C LEU A 70 20.10 1.79 19.59
N TYR A 71 20.10 0.46 19.74
CA TYR A 71 21.09 -0.24 20.58
C TYR A 71 22.12 -1.03 19.77
N ASP A 72 21.81 -1.43 18.54
CA ASP A 72 22.70 -2.14 17.62
C ASP A 72 22.17 -2.05 16.18
N GLU A 73 22.52 -0.99 15.44
CA GLU A 73 21.96 -0.70 14.11
C GLU A 73 22.02 -1.86 13.10
N GLU A 74 22.96 -2.81 13.26
CA GLU A 74 23.11 -3.96 12.36
C GLU A 74 22.08 -5.06 12.64
N HIS A 75 21.65 -5.23 13.89
CA HIS A 75 20.78 -6.35 14.30
C HIS A 75 19.42 -5.91 14.86
N GLU A 76 19.30 -4.65 15.28
CA GLU A 76 18.09 -4.15 15.91
C GLU A 76 16.97 -3.97 14.86
N PRO A 77 15.69 -4.25 15.23
CA PRO A 77 14.60 -4.27 14.26
C PRO A 77 14.27 -2.92 13.60
N TRP A 78 14.30 -1.82 14.35
CA TRP A 78 13.86 -0.50 13.89
C TRP A 78 14.72 0.05 12.75
N SER A 79 16.04 0.13 12.92
CA SER A 79 16.93 0.69 11.88
C SER A 79 16.90 -0.16 10.61
N ASN A 80 16.89 -1.48 10.75
CA ASN A 80 16.78 -2.40 9.63
C ASN A 80 15.44 -2.25 8.89
N TRP A 81 14.31 -2.20 9.60
CA TRP A 81 12.99 -1.97 9.00
C TRP A 81 12.88 -0.59 8.32
N ALA A 82 13.42 0.46 8.96
CA ALA A 82 13.26 1.84 8.49
C ALA A 82 13.85 2.07 7.09
N ALA A 83 14.84 1.28 6.67
CA ALA A 83 15.44 1.33 5.35
C ALA A 83 14.77 0.41 4.30
N THR A 84 13.80 -0.42 4.70
CA THR A 84 13.10 -1.34 3.78
C THR A 84 12.00 -0.65 2.98
N MET A 85 11.55 -1.33 1.92
CA MET A 85 10.35 -0.90 1.19
C MET A 85 9.09 -0.87 2.07
N MET A 86 9.01 -1.69 3.12
CA MET A 86 7.88 -1.68 4.06
C MET A 86 7.84 -0.39 4.87
N GLY A 87 8.99 0.02 5.44
CA GLY A 87 9.12 1.28 6.20
C GLY A 87 9.09 2.55 5.35
N GLN A 88 9.19 2.40 4.02
CA GLN A 88 9.11 3.49 3.04
C GLN A 88 7.85 3.43 2.17
N ALA A 89 6.95 2.46 2.38
CA ALA A 89 5.84 2.15 1.48
C ALA A 89 4.90 3.33 1.23
N ALA A 90 4.76 4.22 2.21
CA ALA A 90 3.93 5.42 2.17
C ALA A 90 4.68 6.71 1.82
N ARG A 91 6.02 6.69 1.74
CA ARG A 91 6.87 7.85 1.44
C ARG A 91 7.43 7.83 0.01
N ASP A 92 7.33 6.69 -0.65
CA ASP A 92 7.85 6.51 -1.99
C ASP A 92 7.17 7.48 -2.98
N PRO A 93 7.91 8.38 -3.64
CA PRO A 93 7.33 9.27 -4.64
C PRO A 93 6.71 8.52 -5.84
N LEU A 94 7.21 7.31 -6.16
CA LEU A 94 6.61 6.47 -7.19
C LEU A 94 5.22 5.99 -6.77
N PHE A 95 5.05 5.61 -5.50
CA PHE A 95 3.74 5.25 -4.95
C PHE A 95 2.73 6.38 -5.14
N HIS A 96 3.08 7.63 -4.77
CA HIS A 96 2.15 8.76 -4.91
C HIS A 96 1.82 9.09 -6.38
N ALA A 97 2.79 8.98 -7.29
CA ALA A 97 2.55 9.16 -8.71
C ALA A 97 1.60 8.07 -9.26
N CYS A 98 1.84 6.81 -8.92
CA CYS A 98 1.00 5.69 -9.31
C CYS A 98 -0.41 5.79 -8.71
N LEU A 99 -0.53 6.18 -7.43
CA LEU A 99 -1.82 6.42 -6.76
C LEU A 99 -2.64 7.49 -7.49
N THR A 100 -1.97 8.55 -7.93
CA THR A 100 -2.62 9.63 -8.69
C THR A 100 -3.13 9.13 -10.05
N VAL A 101 -2.29 8.41 -10.80
CA VAL A 101 -2.68 7.84 -12.10
C VAL A 101 -3.79 6.81 -11.95
N ALA A 102 -3.70 5.93 -10.96
CA ALA A 102 -4.73 4.92 -10.69
C ALA A 102 -6.10 5.57 -10.43
N ASN A 103 -6.17 6.61 -9.59
CA ASN A 103 -7.42 7.35 -9.35
C ASN A 103 -7.93 8.12 -10.57
N GLN A 104 -7.04 8.51 -11.51
CA GLN A 104 -7.42 9.13 -12.78
C GLN A 104 -8.01 8.11 -13.77
N ASP A 105 -7.47 6.89 -13.79
CA ASP A 105 -7.91 5.83 -14.70
C ASP A 105 -9.19 5.13 -14.19
N ALA A 106 -9.27 4.88 -12.89
CA ALA A 106 -10.42 4.26 -12.22
C ALA A 106 -10.67 4.94 -10.87
N ALA A 107 -11.84 5.58 -10.75
CA ALA A 107 -12.19 6.35 -9.57
C ALA A 107 -12.15 5.47 -8.30
N PHE A 108 -11.68 6.03 -7.17
CA PHE A 108 -11.58 5.33 -5.89
C PHE A 108 -10.61 4.14 -5.81
N SER A 109 -9.88 3.80 -6.88
CA SER A 109 -8.91 2.70 -6.88
C SER A 109 -7.79 2.87 -5.84
N GLY A 110 -7.49 4.11 -5.48
CA GLY A 110 -6.48 4.39 -4.46
C GLY A 110 -6.81 3.85 -3.07
N ASP A 111 -8.08 3.52 -2.76
CA ASP A 111 -8.42 2.86 -1.49
C ASP A 111 -7.64 1.54 -1.32
N LEU A 112 -7.56 0.76 -2.40
CA LEU A 112 -6.87 -0.52 -2.46
C LEU A 112 -5.35 -0.36 -2.27
N CYS A 113 -4.78 0.68 -2.88
CA CYS A 113 -3.37 1.00 -2.77
C CYS A 113 -3.00 1.37 -1.32
N ILE A 114 -3.80 2.26 -0.72
CA ILE A 114 -3.61 2.74 0.66
C ILE A 114 -3.79 1.58 1.65
N ARG A 115 -4.71 0.64 1.39
CA ARG A 115 -4.88 -0.56 2.22
C ARG A 115 -3.59 -1.34 2.40
N CYS A 116 -2.79 -1.52 1.34
CA CYS A 116 -1.56 -2.31 1.41
C CYS A 116 -0.33 -1.48 1.82
N HIS A 117 -0.20 -0.26 1.29
CA HIS A 117 1.00 0.57 1.49
C HIS A 117 0.96 1.39 2.77
N VAL A 118 -0.25 1.65 3.30
CA VAL A 118 -0.49 2.51 4.45
C VAL A 118 -1.55 1.89 5.39
N PRO A 119 -1.39 0.62 5.78
CA PRO A 119 -2.47 -0.16 6.37
C PRO A 119 -3.00 0.43 7.69
N GLY A 120 -2.13 1.03 8.51
CA GLY A 120 -2.57 1.71 9.74
C GLY A 120 -3.52 2.88 9.46
N GLY A 121 -3.21 3.70 8.47
CA GLY A 121 -4.07 4.80 8.03
C GLY A 121 -5.38 4.31 7.41
N TRP A 122 -5.33 3.26 6.58
CA TRP A 122 -6.53 2.63 6.02
C TRP A 122 -7.44 2.07 7.11
N LEU A 123 -6.88 1.35 8.09
CA LEU A 123 -7.60 0.80 9.24
C LEU A 123 -8.28 1.87 10.11
N GLU A 124 -7.77 3.10 10.11
CA GLU A 124 -8.41 4.25 10.77
C GLU A 124 -9.30 5.09 9.83
N GLY A 125 -9.61 4.58 8.64
CA GLY A 125 -10.52 5.22 7.68
C GLY A 125 -9.93 6.42 6.94
N ARG A 126 -8.60 6.61 6.98
CA ARG A 126 -7.90 7.72 6.30
C ARG A 126 -7.61 7.47 4.81
N SER A 127 -8.22 6.44 4.23
CA SER A 127 -8.23 6.19 2.79
C SER A 127 -9.39 6.89 2.05
N THR A 128 -10.22 7.67 2.75
CA THR A 128 -11.30 8.46 2.15
C THR A 128 -11.09 9.94 2.44
N PRO A 129 -10.68 10.78 1.45
CA PRO A 129 -10.57 10.48 0.02
C PRO A 129 -9.43 9.52 -0.34
N THR A 130 -9.57 8.81 -1.46
CA THR A 130 -8.67 7.75 -1.93
C THR A 130 -7.37 8.25 -2.55
N ASP A 131 -7.08 9.54 -2.41
CA ASP A 131 -5.86 10.19 -2.87
C ASP A 131 -4.78 10.26 -1.76
N GLY A 132 -5.11 9.81 -0.55
CA GLY A 132 -4.20 9.82 0.60
C GLY A 132 -4.07 11.20 1.26
N SER A 133 -4.92 12.17 0.92
CA SER A 133 -4.88 13.53 1.47
C SER A 133 -5.17 13.60 2.98
N LEU A 134 -5.80 12.58 3.57
CA LEU A 134 -6.03 12.49 5.00
C LEU A 134 -4.95 11.72 5.78
N LEU A 135 -3.93 11.20 5.10
CA LEU A 135 -2.82 10.52 5.78
C LEU A 135 -2.06 11.50 6.69
N THR A 136 -1.64 10.99 7.85
CA THR A 136 -1.01 11.74 8.94
C THR A 136 0.41 11.24 9.20
N GLY A 137 1.16 11.92 10.07
CA GLY A 137 2.58 11.65 10.31
C GLY A 137 2.94 10.17 10.50
N ALA A 138 2.19 9.45 11.36
CA ALA A 138 2.43 8.04 11.63
C ALA A 138 2.13 7.14 10.41
N ASP A 139 1.17 7.52 9.57
CA ASP A 139 0.81 6.76 8.37
C ASP A 139 1.97 6.72 7.37
N PHE A 140 2.79 7.77 7.30
CA PHE A 140 3.98 7.80 6.44
C PHE A 140 5.08 6.81 6.87
N GLN A 141 4.89 6.05 7.94
CA GLN A 141 5.74 4.90 8.25
C GLN A 141 5.38 3.64 7.45
N GLY A 142 4.29 3.68 6.68
CA GLY A 142 3.89 2.59 5.80
C GLY A 142 3.49 1.34 6.57
N VAL A 143 4.09 0.21 6.21
CA VAL A 143 3.82 -1.09 6.83
C VAL A 143 4.63 -1.19 8.12
N SER A 144 4.03 -0.72 9.23
CA SER A 144 4.69 -0.59 10.53
C SER A 144 4.85 -1.90 11.28
N CYS A 145 5.73 -1.91 12.29
CA CYS A 145 5.94 -3.07 13.17
C CYS A 145 4.61 -3.54 13.80
N ASN A 146 3.82 -2.61 14.32
CA ASN A 146 2.57 -2.94 15.01
C ASN A 146 1.54 -3.57 14.07
N PHE A 147 1.50 -3.15 12.80
CA PHE A 147 0.63 -3.77 11.81
C PHE A 147 1.06 -5.23 11.56
N CYS A 148 2.30 -5.48 11.14
CA CYS A 148 2.74 -6.85 10.85
C CYS A 148 2.59 -7.76 12.08
N HIS A 149 3.04 -7.28 13.24
CA HIS A 149 2.97 -8.01 14.50
C HIS A 149 1.55 -8.07 15.10
N ARG A 150 0.50 -7.62 14.42
CA ARG A 150 -0.89 -7.84 14.85
C ARG A 150 -1.71 -8.62 13.83
N MET A 151 -1.09 -9.09 12.74
CA MET A 151 -1.78 -9.92 11.76
C MET A 151 -2.17 -11.28 12.35
N VAL A 152 -3.36 -11.73 11.98
CA VAL A 152 -3.96 -13.01 12.36
C VAL A 152 -4.07 -13.86 11.10
N ASP A 153 -3.78 -15.15 11.21
CA ASP A 153 -3.97 -16.09 10.10
C ASP A 153 -5.46 -16.26 9.82
N PRO A 154 -5.95 -15.96 8.59
CA PRO A 154 -7.34 -16.22 8.24
C PRO A 154 -7.68 -17.72 8.21
N ASP A 155 -6.69 -18.61 8.09
CA ASP A 155 -6.86 -20.07 8.09
C ASP A 155 -6.61 -20.69 9.48
N TYR A 156 -7.64 -20.70 10.32
CA TYR A 156 -7.54 -21.25 11.67
C TYR A 156 -7.35 -22.77 11.68
N LYS A 157 -6.26 -23.22 12.30
CA LYS A 157 -5.89 -24.63 12.48
C LYS A 157 -5.97 -25.02 13.96
N PRO A 158 -6.97 -25.80 14.39
CA PRO A 158 -7.09 -26.23 15.79
C PRO A 158 -5.83 -26.91 16.30
N GLY A 159 -5.31 -26.44 17.45
CA GLY A 159 -4.09 -26.96 18.06
C GLY A 159 -2.78 -26.42 17.47
N VAL A 160 -2.85 -25.59 16.42
CA VAL A 160 -1.71 -24.89 15.82
C VAL A 160 -1.89 -23.38 15.94
N SER A 161 -3.02 -22.85 15.48
CA SER A 161 -3.34 -21.42 15.60
C SER A 161 -3.55 -21.03 17.07
N PRO A 162 -3.16 -19.82 17.47
CA PRO A 162 -3.45 -19.31 18.80
C PRO A 162 -4.95 -19.34 19.10
N ALA A 163 -5.34 -19.85 20.27
CA ALA A 163 -6.75 -20.02 20.64
C ALA A 163 -7.61 -18.74 20.55
N PRO A 164 -7.11 -17.53 20.87
CA PRO A 164 -7.88 -16.29 20.69
C PRO A 164 -8.32 -16.01 19.25
N ASP A 165 -7.59 -16.54 18.25
CA ASP A 165 -7.82 -16.24 16.83
C ASP A 165 -9.20 -16.73 16.37
N GLN A 166 -9.70 -17.82 16.96
CA GLN A 166 -11.04 -18.32 16.66
C GLN A 166 -12.12 -17.28 16.96
N GLY A 167 -11.98 -16.53 18.06
CA GLY A 167 -12.92 -15.46 18.42
C GLY A 167 -12.79 -14.25 17.50
N ILE A 168 -11.57 -13.89 17.12
CA ILE A 168 -11.28 -12.78 16.20
C ILE A 168 -11.91 -13.07 14.83
N LEU A 169 -11.68 -14.26 14.28
CA LEU A 169 -12.22 -14.66 12.98
C LEU A 169 -13.75 -14.77 12.98
N ALA A 170 -14.34 -15.26 14.09
CA ALA A 170 -15.79 -15.34 14.24
C ALA A 170 -16.48 -13.96 14.34
N ALA A 171 -15.73 -12.89 14.65
CA ALA A 171 -16.24 -11.53 14.73
C ALA A 171 -16.20 -10.77 13.39
N LEU A 172 -15.51 -11.30 12.37
CA LEU A 172 -15.46 -10.69 11.04
C LEU A 172 -16.80 -10.84 10.31
N SER A 173 -17.11 -9.87 9.44
CA SER A 173 -18.25 -9.98 8.52
C SER A 173 -18.07 -11.15 7.54
N ALA A 174 -16.83 -11.36 7.10
CA ALA A 174 -16.41 -12.46 6.25
C ALA A 174 -14.90 -12.70 6.46
N ILE A 175 -14.51 -13.97 6.46
CA ILE A 175 -13.12 -14.40 6.53
C ILE A 175 -12.58 -14.45 5.11
N PRO A 176 -11.39 -13.87 4.83
CA PRO A 176 -10.74 -13.97 3.53
C PRO A 176 -10.64 -15.41 3.02
N VAL A 177 -11.08 -15.67 1.79
CA VAL A 177 -11.05 -17.01 1.16
C VAL A 177 -9.62 -17.48 0.91
N ASN A 178 -8.74 -16.57 0.52
CA ASN A 178 -7.31 -16.78 0.37
C ASN A 178 -6.57 -15.45 0.60
N PRO A 179 -5.28 -15.45 1.00
CA PRO A 179 -4.55 -14.21 1.22
C PRO A 179 -4.18 -13.55 -0.11
N HIS A 180 -4.61 -12.30 -0.32
CA HIS A 180 -4.29 -11.47 -1.49
C HIS A 180 -4.77 -10.00 -1.32
N THR A 181 -4.23 -9.09 -2.12
CA THR A 181 -4.72 -7.71 -2.31
C THR A 181 -5.09 -6.95 -1.00
N GLY A 182 -4.33 -7.14 0.07
CA GLY A 182 -4.51 -6.47 1.35
C GLY A 182 -5.66 -7.00 2.21
N ASN A 183 -6.20 -8.19 1.94
CA ASN A 183 -7.28 -8.79 2.73
C ASN A 183 -6.82 -9.35 4.10
N PHE A 184 -6.05 -8.56 4.85
CA PHE A 184 -5.53 -8.94 6.17
C PHE A 184 -6.62 -9.10 7.21
N VAL A 185 -6.32 -9.92 8.22
CA VAL A 185 -7.04 -9.96 9.49
C VAL A 185 -6.11 -9.44 10.58
N MET A 186 -6.63 -8.57 11.43
CA MET A 186 -5.91 -7.94 12.53
C MET A 186 -6.50 -8.35 13.86
N ASP A 187 -5.64 -8.53 14.85
CA ASP A 187 -6.07 -8.58 16.23
C ASP A 187 -6.69 -7.23 16.62
N PRO A 188 -7.95 -7.18 17.09
CA PRO A 188 -8.60 -5.93 17.48
C PRO A 188 -7.90 -5.25 18.66
N ASP A 189 -7.16 -6.00 19.47
CA ASP A 189 -6.39 -5.50 20.61
C ASP A 189 -4.87 -5.43 20.29
N ASP A 190 -4.09 -4.64 21.05
CA ASP A 190 -2.62 -4.55 20.87
C ASP A 190 -1.90 -5.78 21.46
N VAL A 191 -2.28 -6.97 20.99
CA VAL A 191 -1.61 -8.23 21.31
C VAL A 191 -0.60 -8.52 20.20
N ARG A 192 0.68 -8.31 20.52
CA ARG A 192 1.76 -8.40 19.53
C ARG A 192 2.21 -9.83 19.32
N ARG A 193 2.33 -10.25 18.07
CA ARG A 193 2.50 -11.63 17.66
C ARG A 193 3.88 -11.85 17.08
N GLY A 194 4.41 -13.06 17.24
CA GLY A 194 5.74 -13.37 16.74
C GLY A 194 6.07 -14.85 16.81
N PRO A 195 7.22 -15.27 16.27
CA PRO A 195 7.58 -16.67 16.17
C PRO A 195 7.95 -17.32 17.51
N PHE A 196 8.33 -16.52 18.52
CA PHE A 196 8.93 -17.01 19.76
C PHE A 196 7.96 -17.04 20.93
N ASP A 197 8.18 -17.98 21.84
CA ASP A 197 7.62 -17.94 23.19
C ASP A 197 8.46 -17.02 24.08
N LEU A 198 7.90 -15.91 24.56
CA LEU A 198 8.60 -14.96 25.43
C LEU A 198 8.53 -15.38 26.91
N GLY A 199 7.73 -16.40 27.23
CA GLY A 199 7.59 -16.99 28.54
C GLY A 199 6.81 -16.12 29.54
N PRO A 200 6.48 -16.69 30.72
CA PRO A 200 5.58 -16.07 31.69
C PRO A 200 6.18 -14.85 32.43
N LYS A 201 7.46 -14.55 32.20
CA LYS A 201 8.17 -13.43 32.85
C LYS A 201 8.26 -12.20 31.95
N PHE A 202 7.79 -12.27 30.71
CA PHE A 202 7.71 -11.10 29.85
C PHE A 202 6.57 -10.19 30.32
N PHE A 203 6.84 -8.88 30.48
CA PHE A 203 5.87 -7.94 31.07
C PHE A 203 5.85 -6.57 30.38
N TYR A 204 6.56 -6.39 29.26
CA TYR A 204 6.71 -5.08 28.63
C TYR A 204 5.48 -4.64 27.82
N HIS A 205 4.79 -5.60 27.19
CA HIS A 205 3.51 -5.42 26.50
C HIS A 205 2.85 -6.79 26.33
N ASP A 206 1.58 -6.82 25.90
CA ASP A 206 0.92 -8.08 25.58
C ASP A 206 1.57 -8.73 24.36
N TYR A 207 1.67 -10.05 24.39
CA TYR A 207 2.28 -10.82 23.32
C TYR A 207 1.60 -12.18 23.16
N LEU A 208 1.65 -12.74 21.95
CA LEU A 208 1.20 -14.09 21.63
C LEU A 208 2.11 -14.77 20.61
N GLN A 209 2.58 -15.99 20.90
CA GLN A 209 3.31 -16.76 19.89
C GLN A 209 2.37 -17.13 18.75
N SER A 210 2.81 -16.96 17.50
CA SER A 210 2.00 -17.19 16.31
C SER A 210 2.81 -17.93 15.23
N PRO A 211 2.36 -19.12 14.79
CA PRO A 211 2.95 -19.81 13.64
C PRO A 211 2.83 -19.02 12.33
N PHE A 212 1.83 -18.14 12.20
CA PHE A 212 1.66 -17.29 11.02
C PHE A 212 2.87 -16.37 10.78
N HIS A 213 3.53 -15.95 11.85
CA HIS A 213 4.75 -15.14 11.80
C HIS A 213 6.00 -15.96 11.44
N GLN A 214 5.84 -17.25 11.16
CA GLN A 214 6.86 -18.14 10.59
C GLN A 214 6.48 -18.61 9.18
N ASP A 215 5.31 -18.20 8.68
CA ASP A 215 4.77 -18.63 7.40
C ASP A 215 4.82 -17.49 6.38
N SER A 216 5.34 -17.79 5.19
CA SER A 216 5.36 -16.87 4.06
C SER A 216 3.96 -16.48 3.58
N ALA A 217 2.92 -17.25 3.93
CA ALA A 217 1.51 -16.93 3.63
C ALA A 217 1.10 -15.55 4.16
N MET A 218 1.73 -15.04 5.22
CA MET A 218 1.53 -13.67 5.68
C MET A 218 1.87 -12.65 4.58
N CYS A 219 2.96 -12.86 3.85
CA CYS A 219 3.41 -12.01 2.75
C CYS A 219 2.44 -12.04 1.56
N ALA A 220 1.77 -13.18 1.33
CA ALA A 220 0.78 -13.34 0.25
C ALA A 220 -0.37 -12.34 0.35
N THR A 221 -0.70 -11.92 1.57
CA THR A 221 -1.75 -10.93 1.84
C THR A 221 -1.53 -9.66 1.03
N CYS A 222 -0.29 -9.22 0.83
CA CYS A 222 0.03 -8.02 0.06
C CYS A 222 0.73 -8.32 -1.28
N HIS A 223 1.46 -9.45 -1.39
CA HIS A 223 2.30 -9.79 -2.55
C HIS A 223 1.70 -10.86 -3.48
N ASP A 224 0.39 -11.04 -3.40
CA ASP A 224 -0.41 -11.71 -4.41
C ASP A 224 -1.55 -10.75 -4.77
N VAL A 225 -1.45 -10.05 -5.90
CA VAL A 225 -2.28 -8.85 -6.16
C VAL A 225 -3.25 -9.13 -7.29
N SER A 226 -4.53 -9.02 -6.99
CA SER A 226 -5.62 -9.16 -7.96
C SER A 226 -6.49 -7.91 -7.96
N ASN A 227 -6.99 -7.55 -9.13
CA ASN A 227 -7.92 -6.44 -9.30
C ASN A 227 -9.37 -6.96 -9.11
N PRO A 228 -10.06 -6.57 -8.02
CA PRO A 228 -11.40 -7.05 -7.70
C PRO A 228 -12.50 -6.49 -8.61
N VAL A 229 -12.17 -5.51 -9.45
CA VAL A 229 -13.13 -4.85 -10.36
C VAL A 229 -13.51 -5.75 -11.54
N TYR A 230 -12.72 -6.80 -11.81
CA TYR A 230 -12.92 -7.72 -12.93
C TYR A 230 -13.14 -9.14 -12.45
N SER A 231 -14.03 -9.87 -13.11
CA SER A 231 -14.20 -11.31 -12.92
C SER A 231 -13.77 -12.12 -14.15
N ARG A 232 -13.14 -13.25 -13.89
CA ARG A 232 -12.76 -14.26 -14.87
C ARG A 232 -14.01 -14.89 -15.48
N GLN A 233 -14.02 -15.02 -16.80
CA GLN A 233 -15.11 -15.57 -17.58
C GLN A 233 -14.86 -17.07 -17.87
N PRO A 234 -15.90 -17.84 -18.25
CA PRO A 234 -15.75 -19.27 -18.58
C PRO A 234 -14.74 -19.55 -19.71
N ASP A 235 -14.55 -18.59 -20.62
CA ASP A 235 -13.58 -18.67 -21.73
C ASP A 235 -12.15 -18.24 -21.32
N GLY A 236 -11.96 -17.85 -20.06
CA GLY A 236 -10.69 -17.40 -19.50
C GLY A 236 -10.38 -15.90 -19.71
N SER A 237 -11.26 -15.15 -20.39
CA SER A 237 -11.18 -13.69 -20.45
C SER A 237 -11.58 -13.05 -19.11
N TYR A 238 -11.43 -11.72 -18.99
CA TYR A 238 -11.87 -10.97 -17.82
C TYR A 238 -12.83 -9.87 -18.26
N ALA A 239 -13.94 -9.73 -17.52
CA ALA A 239 -14.95 -8.71 -17.78
C ALA A 239 -15.16 -7.85 -16.53
N LEU A 240 -15.54 -6.59 -16.76
CA LEU A 240 -15.87 -5.65 -15.70
C LEU A 240 -17.10 -6.14 -14.92
N ASN A 241 -17.04 -6.05 -13.60
CA ASN A 241 -18.16 -6.35 -12.73
C ASN A 241 -19.24 -5.26 -12.79
N ASN A 242 -20.38 -5.53 -12.15
CA ASN A 242 -21.38 -4.49 -11.92
C ASN A 242 -20.77 -3.42 -11.03
N ILE A 243 -20.64 -2.20 -11.55
CA ILE A 243 -20.08 -1.07 -10.83
C ILE A 243 -20.86 -0.81 -9.53
N GLY A 244 -20.13 -0.53 -8.45
CA GLY A 244 -20.68 -0.26 -7.14
C GLY A 244 -20.93 -1.50 -6.31
N GLN A 245 -20.33 -2.64 -6.65
CA GLN A 245 -20.48 -3.90 -5.92
C GLN A 245 -19.11 -4.55 -5.68
N PRO A 246 -18.93 -5.23 -4.53
CA PRO A 246 -17.73 -6.03 -4.29
C PRO A 246 -17.60 -7.17 -5.30
N HIS A 247 -16.37 -7.68 -5.47
CA HIS A 247 -16.15 -8.89 -6.25
C HIS A 247 -17.00 -10.05 -5.69
N PRO A 248 -17.74 -10.81 -6.53
CA PRO A 248 -18.77 -11.74 -6.06
C PRO A 248 -18.25 -12.93 -5.25
N THR A 249 -17.00 -13.36 -5.48
CA THR A 249 -16.43 -14.55 -4.84
C THR A 249 -15.35 -14.26 -3.81
N GLN A 250 -14.80 -13.03 -3.80
CA GLN A 250 -13.67 -12.65 -2.96
C GLN A 250 -12.43 -13.56 -3.11
N ASP A 251 -12.37 -14.37 -4.18
CA ASP A 251 -11.27 -15.29 -4.47
C ASP A 251 -10.34 -14.67 -5.52
N LYS A 252 -9.03 -14.60 -5.23
CA LYS A 252 -8.00 -14.11 -6.16
C LYS A 252 -7.98 -14.81 -7.51
N HIS A 253 -8.40 -16.07 -7.60
CA HIS A 253 -8.37 -16.85 -8.84
C HIS A 253 -9.51 -16.49 -9.80
N ASP A 254 -10.55 -15.86 -9.28
CA ASP A 254 -11.66 -15.33 -10.07
C ASP A 254 -11.45 -13.86 -10.45
N MET A 255 -10.51 -13.17 -9.81
CA MET A 255 -10.16 -11.76 -10.08
C MET A 255 -9.07 -11.62 -11.16
N PHE A 256 -8.96 -10.44 -11.77
CA PHE A 256 -7.88 -10.19 -12.74
C PHE A 256 -6.50 -10.18 -12.05
N PRO A 257 -5.51 -10.98 -12.51
CA PRO A 257 -4.18 -11.04 -11.93
C PRO A 257 -3.37 -9.79 -12.28
N VAL A 258 -3.06 -8.96 -11.29
CA VAL A 258 -2.11 -7.84 -11.46
C VAL A 258 -0.69 -8.34 -11.22
N GLU A 259 -0.49 -9.06 -10.12
CA GLU A 259 0.78 -9.68 -9.75
C GLU A 259 0.52 -11.05 -9.13
N ARG A 260 1.42 -12.00 -9.38
CA ARG A 260 1.38 -13.34 -8.79
C ARG A 260 2.69 -13.69 -8.08
N THR A 261 3.44 -12.68 -7.63
CA THR A 261 4.79 -12.82 -7.07
C THR A 261 4.87 -13.92 -6.00
N TYR A 262 3.95 -13.92 -5.03
CA TYR A 262 3.91 -14.95 -4.00
C TYR A 262 3.59 -16.34 -4.57
N SER A 263 2.50 -16.47 -5.33
CA SER A 263 2.06 -17.75 -5.88
C SER A 263 3.06 -18.35 -6.88
N GLU A 264 3.76 -17.51 -7.65
CA GLU A 264 4.83 -17.93 -8.56
C GLU A 264 6.09 -18.37 -7.78
N TRP A 265 6.46 -17.64 -6.72
CA TRP A 265 7.59 -18.00 -5.85
C TRP A 265 7.40 -19.35 -5.17
N LEU A 266 6.17 -19.68 -4.72
CA LEU A 266 5.87 -20.99 -4.13
C LEU A 266 6.10 -22.17 -5.09
N MET A 267 6.14 -21.92 -6.39
CA MET A 267 6.34 -22.93 -7.43
C MET A 267 7.81 -23.01 -7.90
N SER A 268 8.71 -22.20 -7.32
CA SER A 268 10.13 -22.11 -7.72
C SER A 268 11.07 -23.09 -7.02
#